data_AF-A0A1E7JXH9-F1
#
_entry.id   AF-A0A1E7JXH9-F1
#
_cell.length_a   1.000
_cell.length_b   1.000
_cell.length_c   1.000
_cell.angle_alpha   90.00
_cell.angle_beta   90.00
_cell.angle_gamma   90.00
#
_symmetry.space_group_name_H-M   'P 1'
#
loop_
_entity.id
_entity.type
_entity.pdbx_description
1 polymer ?
#
loop_
_entity_poly.entity_id
_entity_poly.type
_entity_poly.pdbx_seq_one_letter_code
_entity_poly.pdbx_strand_id
1 'polypeptide(L)'
;MTGSEGLEYLPEGYREGGRGSVKSADAAEGAQKYLRGVNAVPGSFGGASSYTDALNANATRQAEDAGLAAQDRNTMSDADHQAADLGEETDAAAAAAQRLSDPAGHSAIAQGITDGM
;
A
#
# COMPACT_ATOMS: atom_id res chain seq x y z
N MET A 1 -29.55 6.44 7.29
CA MET A 1 -28.49 6.09 6.33
C MET A 1 -27.48 5.24 7.08
N THR A 2 -27.64 3.92 7.03
CA THR A 2 -26.75 2.95 7.66
C THR A 2 -26.10 2.15 6.54
N GLY A 3 -25.21 2.80 5.79
CA GLY A 3 -24.27 2.11 4.93
C GLY A 3 -23.02 1.92 5.76
N SER A 4 -22.84 0.73 6.35
CA SER A 4 -21.47 0.25 6.53
C SER A 4 -20.97 -0.05 5.12
N GLU A 5 -20.43 0.97 4.46
CA GLU A 5 -19.56 0.78 3.30
C GLU A 5 -18.35 0.02 3.83
N GLY A 6 -18.50 -1.30 3.93
CA GLY A 6 -17.38 -2.19 4.18
C GLY A 6 -16.39 -1.98 3.06
N LEU A 7 -15.11 -1.93 3.40
CA LEU A 7 -14.03 -1.88 2.42
C LEU A 7 -14.20 -3.10 1.50
N GLU A 8 -14.73 -2.87 0.30
CA GLU A 8 -14.86 -3.92 -0.70
C GLU A 8 -13.46 -4.33 -1.14
N TYR A 9 -13.18 -5.64 -1.05
CA TYR A 9 -11.90 -6.18 -1.45
C TYR A 9 -11.76 -6.05 -2.97
N LEU A 10 -10.85 -5.18 -3.41
CA LEU A 10 -10.50 -4.95 -4.81
C LEU A 10 -8.98 -5.06 -4.94
N PRO A 11 -8.44 -6.17 -5.50
CA PRO A 11 -6.99 -6.36 -5.66
C PRO A 11 -6.30 -5.18 -6.35
N GLU A 12 -6.95 -4.60 -7.37
CA GLU A 12 -6.47 -3.42 -8.08
C GLU A 12 -6.34 -2.20 -7.18
N GLY A 13 -7.27 -2.03 -6.22
CA GLY A 13 -7.26 -0.94 -5.24
C GLY A 13 -6.06 -1.03 -4.31
N TYR A 14 -5.73 -2.24 -3.84
CA TYR A 14 -4.53 -2.48 -3.04
C TYR A 14 -3.26 -2.22 -3.86
N ARG A 15 -3.17 -2.73 -5.11
CA ARG A 15 -2.00 -2.46 -5.97
C ARG A 15 -1.82 -0.98 -6.27
N GLU A 16 -2.92 -0.25 -6.44
CA GLU A 16 -2.86 1.20 -6.62
C GLU A 16 -2.44 1.92 -5.35
N GLY A 17 -2.94 1.50 -4.18
CA GLY A 17 -2.48 1.93 -2.87
C GLY A 17 -0.98 1.74 -2.69
N GLY A 18 -0.46 0.56 -3.03
CA GLY A 18 0.96 0.24 -2.97
C GLY A 18 1.79 1.15 -3.88
N ARG A 19 1.39 1.33 -5.14
CA ARG A 19 2.04 2.30 -6.05
C ARG A 19 2.02 3.74 -5.51
N GLY A 20 0.93 4.16 -4.87
CA GLY A 20 0.81 5.46 -4.22
C GLY A 20 1.76 5.61 -3.03
N SER A 21 1.91 4.55 -2.24
CA SER A 21 2.85 4.47 -1.13
C SER A 21 4.30 4.54 -1.60
N VAL A 22 4.69 3.82 -2.66
CA VAL A 22 6.05 3.93 -3.26
C VAL A 22 6.37 5.36 -3.70
N LYS A 23 5.46 6.01 -4.45
CA LYS A 23 5.68 7.41 -4.87
C LYS A 23 5.86 8.36 -3.69
N SER A 24 5.12 8.10 -2.61
CA SER A 24 5.23 8.88 -1.37
C SER A 24 6.55 8.61 -0.65
N ALA A 25 7.03 7.36 -0.67
CA ALA A 25 8.35 6.99 -0.15
C ALA A 25 9.47 7.70 -0.93
N ASP A 26 9.43 7.66 -2.28
CA ASP A 26 10.39 8.35 -3.14
C ASP A 26 10.44 9.86 -2.86
N ALA A 27 9.28 10.48 -2.70
CA ALA A 27 9.19 11.90 -2.35
C ALA A 27 9.80 12.20 -0.97
N ALA A 28 9.54 11.35 0.01
CA ALA A 28 10.08 11.48 1.37
C ALA A 28 11.60 11.26 1.39
N GLU A 29 12.14 10.30 0.64
CA GLU A 29 13.58 10.14 0.44
C GLU A 29 14.21 11.36 -0.24
N GLY A 30 13.53 11.91 -1.25
CA GLY A 30 13.95 13.15 -1.92
C GLY A 30 14.06 14.32 -0.93
N ALA A 31 13.04 14.50 -0.08
CA ALA A 31 13.04 15.50 0.97
C ALA A 31 14.17 15.28 1.98
N GLN A 32 14.38 14.03 2.44
CA GLN A 32 15.49 13.69 3.33
C GLN A 32 16.84 14.05 2.72
N LYS A 33 17.10 13.66 1.45
CA LYS A 33 18.35 13.95 0.75
C LYS A 33 18.58 15.47 0.64
N TYR A 34 17.53 16.22 0.31
CA TYR A 34 17.58 17.68 0.24
C TYR A 34 17.93 18.30 1.61
N LEU A 35 17.23 17.89 2.66
CA LEU A 35 17.40 18.43 4.01
C LEU A 35 18.78 18.10 4.61
N ARG A 36 19.33 16.91 4.33
CA ARG A 36 20.72 16.55 4.72
C ARG A 36 21.78 17.41 4.01
N GLY A 37 21.44 18.01 2.87
CA GLY A 37 22.30 18.95 2.17
C GLY A 37 22.29 20.37 2.74
N VAL A 38 21.39 20.68 3.69
CA VAL A 38 21.32 22.01 4.31
C VAL A 38 22.51 22.21 5.23
N ASN A 39 23.32 23.23 4.94
CA ASN A 39 24.43 23.67 5.77
C ASN A 39 24.44 25.19 5.84
N ALA A 40 23.71 25.74 6.81
CA ALA A 40 23.67 27.16 7.09
C ALA A 40 24.92 27.57 7.87
N VAL A 41 25.65 28.56 7.35
CA VAL A 41 26.85 29.11 8.00
C VAL A 41 26.62 30.59 8.36
N PRO A 42 27.09 31.06 9.55
CA PRO A 42 26.79 32.42 10.01
C PRO A 42 27.18 33.52 9.01
N GLY A 43 28.28 33.32 8.27
CA GLY A 43 28.76 34.27 7.25
C GLY A 43 27.76 34.55 6.12
N SER A 44 26.89 33.58 5.81
CA SER A 44 25.83 33.74 4.79
C SER A 44 24.59 34.45 5.33
N PHE A 45 24.50 34.65 6.64
CA PHE A 45 23.34 35.22 7.34
C PHE A 45 23.74 36.40 8.24
N GLY A 46 24.69 37.23 7.79
CA GLY A 46 25.08 38.45 8.50
C GLY A 46 25.67 38.21 9.89
N GLY A 47 26.23 37.02 10.15
CA GLY A 47 26.79 36.63 11.44
C GLY A 47 25.78 36.07 12.45
N ALA A 48 24.52 35.84 12.05
CA ALA A 48 23.47 35.34 12.94
C ALA A 48 23.63 33.85 13.29
N SER A 49 24.59 33.53 14.16
CA SER A 49 24.92 32.14 14.54
C SER A 49 23.75 31.37 15.15
N SER A 50 23.00 31.99 16.05
CA SER A 50 21.84 31.35 16.69
C SER A 50 20.76 30.93 15.68
N TYR A 51 20.56 31.73 14.63
CA TYR A 51 19.65 31.39 13.54
C TYR A 51 20.18 30.21 12.71
N THR A 52 21.45 30.23 12.32
CA THR A 52 22.03 29.16 11.51
C THR A 52 22.09 27.84 12.27
N ASP A 53 22.37 27.87 13.57
CA ASP A 53 22.35 26.70 14.44
C ASP A 53 20.94 26.10 14.53
N ALA A 54 19.93 26.94 14.73
CA ALA A 54 18.53 26.52 14.77
C ALA A 54 18.06 25.94 13.42
N LEU A 55 18.49 26.55 12.30
CA LEU A 55 18.16 26.10 10.96
C LEU A 55 18.75 24.72 10.66
N ASN A 56 20.03 24.52 10.96
CA ASN A 56 20.70 23.23 10.78
C ASN A 56 20.08 22.15 11.67
N ALA A 57 19.81 22.46 12.95
CA ALA A 57 19.17 21.52 13.86
C ALA A 57 17.77 21.11 13.37
N ASN A 58 17.00 22.05 12.82
CA ASN A 58 15.69 21.76 12.25
C ASN A 58 15.78 20.92 10.97
N ALA A 59 16.73 21.24 10.08
CA ALA A 59 16.97 20.45 8.88
C ALA A 59 17.34 18.99 9.21
N THR A 60 18.21 18.77 10.20
CA THR A 60 18.54 17.42 10.70
C THR A 60 17.30 16.68 11.18
N ARG A 61 16.49 17.30 12.05
CA ARG A 61 15.28 16.67 12.59
C ARG A 61 14.29 16.30 11.49
N GLN A 62 14.00 17.23 10.58
CA GLN A 62 13.08 16.95 9.46
C GLN A 62 13.62 15.89 8.50
N ALA A 63 14.95 15.80 8.32
CA ALA A 63 15.56 14.75 7.52
C ALA A 63 15.40 13.37 8.15
N GLU A 64 15.42 13.27 9.49
CA GLU A 64 15.12 12.04 10.22
C GLU A 64 13.65 11.65 10.03
N ASP A 65 12.73 12.58 10.28
CA ASP A 65 11.28 12.35 10.14
C ASP A 65 10.90 11.94 8.71
N ALA A 66 11.47 12.61 7.69
CA ALA A 66 11.26 12.24 6.29
C ALA A 66 11.80 10.84 5.97
N GLY A 67 12.93 10.45 6.57
CA GLY A 67 13.48 9.11 6.43
C GLY A 67 12.60 8.02 7.06
N LEU A 68 11.96 8.30 8.19
CA LEU A 68 10.98 7.41 8.81
C LEU A 68 9.73 7.29 7.94
N ALA A 69 9.20 8.41 7.45
CA ALA A 69 8.05 8.40 6.57
C ALA A 69 8.29 7.58 5.28
N ALA A 70 9.50 7.65 4.71
CA ALA A 70 9.86 6.82 3.56
C ALA A 70 9.80 5.32 3.87
N GLN A 71 10.37 4.91 5.01
CA GLN A 71 10.35 3.51 5.45
C GLN A 71 8.93 3.00 5.73
N ASP A 72 8.10 3.81 6.40
CA ASP A 72 6.71 3.48 6.69
C ASP A 72 5.92 3.29 5.40
N ARG A 73 6.13 4.15 4.41
CA ARG A 73 5.47 4.06 3.11
C ARG A 73 5.90 2.85 2.29
N ASN A 74 7.18 2.48 2.32
CA ASN A 74 7.64 1.24 1.71
C ASN A 74 6.98 0.02 2.38
N THR A 75 6.92 0.02 3.72
CA THR A 75 6.25 -1.05 4.49
C THR A 75 4.76 -1.16 4.13
N MET A 76 4.06 -0.03 4.00
CA MET A 76 2.66 -0.02 3.56
C MET A 76 2.50 -0.56 2.14
N SER A 77 3.41 -0.18 1.22
CA SER A 77 3.39 -0.69 -0.15
C SER A 77 3.53 -2.21 -0.20
N ASP A 78 4.47 -2.76 0.56
CA ASP A 78 4.68 -4.20 0.61
C ASP A 78 3.45 -4.92 1.17
N ALA A 79 2.83 -4.37 2.21
CA ALA A 79 1.61 -4.91 2.80
C ALA A 79 0.42 -4.87 1.82
N ASP A 80 0.26 -3.76 1.08
CA ASP A 80 -0.80 -3.60 0.08
C ASP A 80 -0.64 -4.63 -1.05
N HIS A 81 0.58 -4.82 -1.56
CA HIS A 81 0.84 -5.84 -2.59
C HIS A 81 0.59 -7.27 -2.09
N GLN A 82 1.03 -7.59 -0.87
CA GLN A 82 0.74 -8.89 -0.25
C GLN A 82 -0.77 -9.14 -0.07
N ALA A 83 -1.54 -8.12 0.31
CA ALA A 83 -2.99 -8.23 0.45
C ALA A 83 -3.69 -8.46 -0.91
N ALA A 84 -3.20 -7.82 -1.97
CA ALA A 84 -3.68 -8.07 -3.33
C ALA A 84 -3.43 -9.52 -3.76
N ASP A 85 -2.21 -10.02 -3.57
CA ASP A 85 -1.84 -11.38 -3.98
C ASP A 85 -2.62 -12.44 -3.17
N LEU A 86 -2.76 -12.25 -1.85
CA LEU A 86 -3.47 -13.19 -0.98
C LEU A 86 -4.95 -13.34 -1.36
N GLY A 87 -5.64 -12.25 -1.68
CA GLY A 87 -7.05 -12.36 -2.03
C GLY A 87 -7.29 -12.91 -3.44
N GLU A 88 -6.39 -12.68 -4.40
CA GLU A 88 -6.44 -13.39 -5.69
C GLU A 88 -6.21 -14.89 -5.54
N GLU A 89 -5.26 -15.31 -4.70
CA GLU A 89 -5.05 -16.73 -4.37
C GLU A 89 -6.32 -17.33 -3.74
N THR A 90 -6.95 -16.58 -2.84
CA THR A 90 -8.19 -17.00 -2.16
C THR A 90 -9.35 -17.13 -3.15
N ASP A 91 -9.54 -16.16 -4.06
CA ASP A 91 -10.58 -16.19 -5.09
C ASP A 91 -10.36 -17.34 -6.08
N ALA A 92 -9.10 -17.59 -6.47
CA ALA A 92 -8.75 -18.73 -7.31
C ALA A 92 -9.05 -20.08 -6.62
N ALA A 93 -8.71 -20.21 -5.34
CA ALA A 93 -9.00 -21.40 -4.54
C ALA A 93 -10.51 -21.61 -4.36
N ALA A 94 -11.26 -20.54 -4.09
CA ALA A 94 -12.72 -20.58 -3.98
C ALA A 94 -13.38 -20.99 -5.31
N ALA A 95 -12.94 -20.42 -6.44
CA ALA A 95 -13.43 -20.79 -7.76
C ALA A 95 -13.10 -22.26 -8.11
N ALA A 96 -11.92 -22.76 -7.73
CA ALA A 96 -11.57 -24.16 -7.90
C ALA A 96 -12.46 -25.09 -7.04
N ALA A 97 -12.70 -24.72 -5.78
CA ALA A 97 -13.59 -25.46 -4.89
C ALA A 97 -15.04 -25.46 -5.39
N GLN A 98 -15.53 -24.33 -5.92
CA GLN A 98 -16.85 -24.24 -6.55
C GLN A 98 -16.95 -25.14 -7.77
N ARG A 99 -15.95 -25.18 -8.66
CA ARG A 99 -15.95 -26.10 -9.81
C ARG A 99 -15.92 -27.57 -9.40
N LEU A 100 -15.23 -27.89 -8.31
CA LEU A 100 -15.25 -29.24 -7.73
C LEU A 100 -16.59 -29.57 -7.07
N SER A 101 -17.33 -28.54 -6.64
CA SER A 101 -18.63 -28.65 -5.99
C SER A 101 -19.81 -28.54 -6.96
N ASP A 102 -19.61 -27.99 -8.17
CA ASP A 102 -20.59 -27.85 -9.24
C ASP A 102 -20.59 -29.11 -10.12
N PRO A 103 -21.49 -30.06 -9.86
CA PRO A 103 -21.56 -31.30 -10.57
C PRO A 103 -22.53 -31.09 -11.72
N ALA A 104 -22.00 -30.82 -12.91
CA ALA A 104 -22.68 -31.14 -14.17
C ALA A 104 -23.19 -32.62 -14.25
N GLY A 105 -22.95 -33.44 -13.22
CA GLY A 105 -23.49 -34.79 -13.03
C GLY A 105 -24.86 -34.93 -12.36
N HIS A 106 -25.52 -33.88 -11.83
CA HIS A 106 -26.86 -34.05 -11.21
C HIS A 106 -28.05 -33.76 -12.14
N SER A 107 -27.84 -33.08 -13.28
CA SER A 107 -28.93 -32.82 -14.24
C SER A 107 -29.21 -34.02 -15.17
N ALA A 108 -28.17 -34.75 -15.58
CA ALA A 108 -28.32 -35.91 -16.46
C ALA A 108 -29.02 -37.11 -15.77
N ILE A 109 -28.91 -37.23 -14.44
CA ILE A 109 -29.55 -38.32 -13.68
C ILE A 109 -31.03 -38.01 -13.41
N ALA A 110 -31.41 -36.75 -13.27
CA ALA A 110 -32.81 -36.36 -13.05
C ALA A 110 -33.70 -36.53 -14.30
N GLN A 111 -33.13 -36.36 -15.50
CA GLN A 111 -33.86 -36.57 -16.77
C GLN A 111 -34.06 -38.05 -17.13
N GLY A 112 -33.15 -38.94 -16.73
CA GLY A 112 -33.29 -40.39 -17.00
C GLY A 112 -34.34 -41.11 -16.14
N ILE A 113 -34.72 -40.55 -14.99
CA ILE A 113 -35.71 -41.15 -14.09
C ILE A 113 -37.14 -40.71 -14.44
N THR A 114 -37.31 -39.59 -15.16
CA THR A 114 -38.63 -39.08 -15.55
C THR A 114 -39.14 -39.69 -16.86
N ASP A 115 -38.26 -40.14 -17.75
CA ASP A 115 -38.65 -40.80 -19.02
C ASP A 115 -38.76 -42.35 -18.91
N GLY A 116 -38.67 -42.90 -17.70
CA GLY A 116 -38.58 -44.35 -17.43
C GLY A 116 -39.69 -44.95 -16.56
N MET A 117 -40.82 -44.27 -16.35
CA MET A 117 -42.05 -44.81 -15.74
C MET A 117 -43.29 -44.36 -16.52
#